data_AF-A0A1F6YDB3-F1
#
_entry.id   AF-A0A1F6YDB3-F1
#
_cell.length_a   1.000
_cell.length_b   1.000
_cell.length_c   1.000
_cell.angle_alpha   90.00
_cell.angle_beta   90.00
_cell.angle_gamma   90.00
#
_symmetry.space_group_name_H-M   'P 1'
#
loop_
_entity.id
_entity.type
_entity.pdbx_description
1 polymer ?
#
loop_
_entity_poly.entity_id
_entity_poly.type
_entity_poly.pdbx_seq_one_letter_code
_entity_poly.pdbx_strand_id
1 'polypeptide(L)'
;MTFFDKIKQKIWHFAYKYFLVVQEDLLKRGIIHHNDKRQPYHLGWLASDKTLEDLKKHLHAKWGFGNHFVAWTDKGQVLSWRKLADFADQYHLRVFKDGEIRGHYELTPEAHPLAHLEGKGEVDKRGDFLKFLGDFVVPKRNPMRLKPDPNAYNPDSEVTINS
;
A
#
# COMPACT_ATOMS: atom_id res chain seq x y z
N MET A 1 14.52 10.21 12.43
CA MET A 1 14.87 8.80 12.73
C MET A 1 15.97 8.75 13.78
N THR A 2 15.82 7.87 14.77
CA THR A 2 16.87 7.55 15.74
C THR A 2 17.94 6.63 15.13
N PHE A 3 19.05 6.41 15.85
CA PHE A 3 20.06 5.44 15.45
C PHE A 3 19.50 4.01 15.38
N PHE A 4 18.64 3.64 16.32
CA PHE A 4 17.99 2.33 16.34
C PHE A 4 17.02 2.14 15.17
N ASP A 5 16.29 3.19 14.76
CA ASP A 5 15.40 3.13 13.59
C ASP A 5 16.17 2.84 12.31
N LYS A 6 17.36 3.43 12.15
CA LYS A 6 18.26 3.13 11.01
C LYS A 6 18.70 1.68 10.98
N ILE A 7 18.95 1.07 12.14
CA ILE A 7 19.30 -0.36 12.24
C ILE A 7 18.09 -1.22 11.86
N LYS A 8 16.91 -0.95 12.44
CA LYS A 8 15.67 -1.66 12.11
C LYS A 8 15.37 -1.60 10.62
N GLN A 9 15.48 -0.41 10.02
CA GLN A 9 15.25 -0.21 8.60
C GLN A 9 16.16 -1.08 7.73
N LYS A 10 17.46 -1.20 8.07
CA LYS A 10 18.39 -2.07 7.34
C LYS A 10 18.02 -3.56 7.45
N ILE A 11 17.61 -4.00 8.63
CA ILE A 11 17.13 -5.38 8.86
C ILE A 11 15.90 -5.64 8.00
N TRP A 12 14.95 -4.71 8.01
CA TRP A 12 13.73 -4.80 7.22
C TRP A 12 14.00 -4.83 5.72
N HIS A 13 14.88 -3.96 5.22
CA HIS A 13 15.28 -3.96 3.81
C HIS A 13 15.87 -5.30 3.36
N PHE A 14 16.57 -6.01 4.24
CA PHE A 14 17.00 -7.37 3.98
C PHE A 14 15.83 -8.36 4.01
N ALA A 15 14.95 -8.26 5.01
CA ALA A 15 13.80 -9.15 5.18
C ALA A 15 12.78 -9.06 4.01
N TYR A 16 12.61 -7.87 3.41
CA TYR A 16 11.66 -7.64 2.31
C TYR A 16 11.87 -8.52 1.10
N LYS A 17 13.12 -8.85 0.79
CA LYS A 17 13.48 -9.77 -0.30
C LYS A 17 12.85 -11.15 -0.15
N TYR A 18 12.56 -11.54 1.08
CA TYR A 18 12.02 -12.85 1.42
C TYR A 18 10.56 -12.80 1.88
N PHE A 19 10.05 -11.61 2.20
CA PHE A 19 8.75 -11.45 2.86
C PHE A 19 7.62 -12.11 2.07
N LEU A 20 7.52 -11.87 0.76
CA LEU A 20 6.44 -12.43 -0.07
C LEU A 20 6.47 -13.96 -0.10
N VAL A 21 7.66 -14.56 -0.25
CA VAL A 21 7.82 -16.02 -0.27
C VAL A 21 7.41 -16.61 1.07
N VAL A 22 7.81 -15.98 2.18
CA VAL A 22 7.47 -16.41 3.53
C VAL A 22 5.96 -16.23 3.79
N GLN A 23 5.38 -15.08 3.44
CA GLN A 23 3.96 -14.79 3.64
C GLN A 23 3.08 -15.79 2.88
N GLU A 24 3.41 -16.08 1.62
CA GLU A 24 2.69 -17.08 0.83
C GLU A 24 2.77 -18.49 1.45
N ASP A 25 3.94 -18.91 1.91
CA ASP A 25 4.12 -20.23 2.54
C ASP A 25 3.34 -20.33 3.86
N LEU A 26 3.38 -19.28 4.70
CA LEU A 26 2.61 -19.21 5.94
C LEU A 26 1.09 -19.20 5.70
N LEU A 27 0.61 -18.51 4.65
CA LEU A 27 -0.80 -18.55 4.22
C LEU A 27 -1.20 -19.94 3.72
N LYS A 28 -0.38 -20.58 2.87
CA LYS A 28 -0.63 -21.94 2.35
C LYS A 28 -0.69 -22.99 3.46
N ARG A 29 0.10 -22.80 4.52
CA ARG A 29 0.11 -23.66 5.72
C ARG A 29 -1.01 -23.34 6.71
N GLY A 30 -1.79 -22.27 6.50
CA GLY A 30 -2.83 -21.84 7.44
C GLY A 30 -2.29 -21.34 8.78
N ILE A 31 -1.02 -20.90 8.83
CA ILE A 31 -0.42 -20.36 10.06
C ILE A 31 -0.90 -18.92 10.29
N ILE A 32 -1.01 -18.15 9.20
CA ILE A 32 -1.58 -16.81 9.21
C ILE A 32 -2.84 -16.79 8.35
N HIS A 33 -3.82 -15.97 8.74
CA HIS A 33 -5.10 -15.86 8.05
C HIS A 33 -5.39 -14.39 7.77
N HIS A 34 -5.78 -14.09 6.53
CA HIS A 34 -6.33 -12.79 6.15
C HIS A 34 -7.76 -12.98 5.67
N ASN A 35 -8.66 -12.13 6.12
CA ASN A 35 -9.99 -12.09 5.56
C ASN A 35 -9.90 -11.38 4.21
N ASP A 36 -10.19 -12.07 3.10
CA ASP A 36 -10.18 -11.56 1.71
C ASP A 36 -11.11 -10.36 1.43
N LYS A 37 -11.66 -9.72 2.47
CA LYS A 37 -12.52 -8.55 2.38
C LYS A 37 -11.68 -7.30 2.19
N ARG A 38 -12.17 -6.40 1.34
CA ARG A 38 -11.59 -5.07 1.17
C ARG A 38 -11.70 -4.26 2.46
N GLN A 39 -10.61 -3.65 2.93
CA GLN A 39 -10.59 -2.74 4.10
C GLN A 39 -11.60 -1.59 3.95
N PRO A 40 -12.27 -1.10 5.00
CA PRO A 40 -13.44 -0.23 4.90
C PRO A 40 -13.20 1.21 4.38
N TYR A 41 -11.96 1.60 4.09
CA TYR A 41 -11.56 2.97 3.77
C TYR A 41 -11.72 3.32 2.29
N HIS A 42 -12.96 3.35 1.81
CA HIS A 42 -13.27 3.70 0.43
C HIS A 42 -12.99 5.18 0.13
N LEU A 43 -12.27 5.47 -0.96
CA LEU A 43 -11.94 6.84 -1.40
C LEU A 43 -12.76 7.26 -2.62
N GLY A 44 -12.96 6.35 -3.57
CA GLY A 44 -13.69 6.58 -4.81
C GLY A 44 -13.30 5.58 -5.88
N TRP A 45 -13.39 5.99 -7.14
CA TRP A 45 -12.98 5.20 -8.29
C TRP A 45 -12.01 5.99 -9.17
N LEU A 46 -11.13 5.28 -9.87
CA LEU A 46 -10.24 5.86 -10.87
C LEU A 46 -11.07 6.52 -11.98
N ALA A 47 -10.75 7.76 -12.29
CA ALA A 47 -11.38 8.51 -13.37
C ALA A 47 -11.22 7.80 -14.73
N SER A 48 -12.26 7.84 -15.57
CA SER A 48 -12.35 7.03 -16.80
C SER A 48 -11.31 7.36 -17.87
N ASP A 49 -10.81 8.59 -17.86
CA ASP A 49 -9.79 9.12 -18.75
C ASP A 49 -8.36 8.88 -18.23
N LYS A 50 -8.19 8.26 -17.05
CA LYS A 50 -6.88 8.01 -16.43
C LYS A 50 -6.50 6.54 -16.46
N THR A 51 -5.21 6.27 -16.56
CA THR A 51 -4.66 4.91 -16.46
C THR A 51 -4.02 4.66 -15.09
N LEU A 52 -3.82 3.38 -14.75
CA LEU A 52 -3.10 3.00 -13.53
C LEU A 52 -1.65 3.52 -13.55
N GLU A 53 -1.01 3.54 -14.72
CA GLU A 53 0.35 4.06 -14.89
C GLU A 53 0.41 5.57 -14.70
N ASP A 54 -0.58 6.33 -15.16
CA ASP A 54 -0.64 7.77 -14.93
C ASP A 54 -0.83 8.09 -13.45
N LEU A 55 -1.69 7.31 -12.76
CA LEU A 55 -1.88 7.44 -11.32
C LEU A 55 -0.57 7.19 -10.56
N LYS A 56 0.14 6.11 -10.90
CA LYS A 56 1.45 5.78 -10.32
C LYS A 56 2.45 6.91 -10.53
N LYS A 57 2.60 7.40 -11.77
CA LYS A 57 3.50 8.52 -12.08
C LYS A 57 3.16 9.76 -11.27
N HIS A 58 1.88 10.12 -11.17
CA HIS A 58 1.42 11.28 -10.41
C HIS A 58 1.71 11.12 -8.91
N LEU A 59 1.34 9.99 -8.30
CA LEU A 59 1.55 9.74 -6.89
C LEU A 59 3.04 9.66 -6.51
N HIS A 60 3.85 9.04 -7.35
CA HIS A 60 5.30 8.95 -7.13
C HIS A 60 5.95 10.33 -7.25
N ALA A 61 5.77 10.99 -8.39
CA ALA A 61 6.47 12.23 -8.70
C ALA A 61 6.06 13.40 -7.79
N LYS A 62 4.79 13.48 -7.37
CA LYS A 62 4.30 14.61 -6.56
C LYS A 62 4.31 14.35 -5.07
N TRP A 63 4.15 13.09 -4.65
CA TRP A 63 3.87 12.78 -3.25
C TRP A 63 4.79 11.72 -2.66
N GLY A 64 5.71 11.14 -3.45
CA GLY A 64 6.67 10.15 -2.97
C GLY A 64 6.04 8.81 -2.59
N PHE A 65 4.92 8.44 -3.22
CA PHE A 65 4.41 7.08 -3.08
C PHE A 65 5.25 6.09 -3.90
N GLY A 66 5.21 4.83 -3.49
CA GLY A 66 5.75 3.70 -4.25
C GLY A 66 5.35 2.39 -3.59
N ASN A 67 5.98 1.29 -3.98
CA ASN A 67 5.47 -0.03 -3.60
C ASN A 67 5.50 -0.28 -2.10
N HIS A 68 4.53 -1.07 -1.64
CA HIS A 68 4.46 -1.57 -0.28
C HIS A 68 4.34 -3.10 -0.27
N PHE A 69 5.39 -3.78 0.20
CA PHE A 69 5.48 -5.25 0.15
C PHE A 69 4.99 -5.95 1.41
N VAL A 70 5.08 -5.28 2.57
CA VAL A 70 4.69 -5.86 3.84
C VAL A 70 3.28 -5.42 4.19
N ALA A 71 2.31 -5.93 3.45
CA ALA A 71 0.89 -5.69 3.69
C ALA A 71 0.06 -6.92 3.29
N TRP A 72 -1.19 -6.96 3.74
CA TRP A 72 -2.16 -7.94 3.25
C TRP A 72 -2.55 -7.65 1.79
N THR A 73 -2.64 -8.69 0.97
CA THR A 73 -3.14 -8.58 -0.40
C THR A 73 -4.63 -8.88 -0.44
N ASP A 74 -5.44 -7.87 -0.76
CA ASP A 74 -6.89 -8.07 -0.89
C ASP A 74 -7.28 -8.67 -2.25
N LYS A 75 -8.40 -9.39 -2.28
CA LYS A 75 -8.92 -9.99 -3.51
C LYS A 75 -9.18 -8.94 -4.59
N GLY A 76 -8.49 -9.10 -5.72
CA GLY A 76 -8.61 -8.24 -6.89
C GLY A 76 -7.88 -6.89 -6.74
N GLN A 77 -6.99 -6.74 -5.76
CA GLN A 77 -6.01 -5.67 -5.72
C GLN A 77 -5.11 -5.74 -6.96
N VAL A 78 -4.85 -4.59 -7.56
CA VAL A 78 -3.94 -4.43 -8.71
C VAL A 78 -2.77 -3.48 -8.41
N LEU A 79 -2.87 -2.69 -7.34
CA LEU A 79 -1.83 -1.80 -6.83
C LEU A 79 -1.90 -1.73 -5.29
N SER A 80 -0.75 -1.74 -4.63
CA SER A 80 -0.59 -1.49 -3.19
C SER A 80 0.63 -0.61 -2.98
N TRP A 81 0.38 0.68 -2.72
CA TRP A 81 1.40 1.70 -2.61
C TRP A 81 1.36 2.38 -1.26
N ARG A 82 2.52 2.72 -0.72
CA ARG A 82 2.66 3.50 0.49
C ARG A 82 3.35 4.82 0.26
N LYS A 83 3.08 5.76 1.17
CA LYS A 83 3.89 6.95 1.40
C LYS A 83 4.20 7.02 2.89
N LEU A 84 5.47 7.15 3.24
CA LEU A 84 5.88 7.33 4.63
C LEU A 84 5.53 8.75 5.09
N ALA A 85 4.89 8.85 6.25
CA ALA A 85 4.74 10.11 6.97
C ALA A 85 5.98 10.33 7.84
N ASP A 86 6.40 9.28 8.53
CA ASP A 86 7.67 9.16 9.22
C ASP A 86 8.06 7.66 9.33
N PHE A 87 8.87 7.29 10.34
CA PHE A 87 9.30 5.89 10.52
C PHE A 87 8.23 5.01 11.15
N ALA A 88 7.37 5.60 11.99
CA ALA A 88 6.32 4.89 12.69
C ALA A 88 5.04 4.83 11.87
N ASP A 89 4.81 5.80 10.98
CA ASP A 89 3.54 5.96 10.29
C ASP A 89 3.63 6.06 8.76
N GLN A 90 2.59 5.56 8.09
CA GLN A 90 2.44 5.60 6.65
C GLN A 90 1.00 5.83 6.18
N TYR A 91 0.87 6.33 4.96
CA TYR A 91 -0.36 6.29 4.17
C TYR A 91 -0.31 5.06 3.27
N HIS A 92 -1.29 4.17 3.37
CA HIS A 92 -1.45 3.02 2.48
C HIS A 92 -2.58 3.25 1.48
N LEU A 93 -2.31 3.06 0.21
CA LEU A 93 -3.25 3.20 -0.90
C LEU A 93 -3.34 1.90 -1.68
N ARG A 94 -4.57 1.45 -1.95
CA ARG A 94 -4.86 0.27 -2.76
C ARG A 94 -5.75 0.65 -3.93
N VAL A 95 -5.46 0.07 -5.09
CA VAL A 95 -6.34 0.14 -6.27
C VAL A 95 -6.77 -1.27 -6.63
N PHE A 96 -8.04 -1.44 -6.98
CA PHE A 96 -8.64 -2.71 -7.33
C PHE A 96 -8.93 -2.82 -8.83
N LYS A 97 -9.06 -4.05 -9.32
CA LYS A 97 -9.29 -4.37 -10.74
C LYS A 97 -10.49 -3.65 -11.36
N ASP A 98 -11.49 -3.32 -10.55
CA ASP A 98 -12.71 -2.61 -10.94
C ASP A 98 -12.59 -1.08 -10.84
N GLY A 99 -11.37 -0.57 -10.62
CA GLY A 99 -11.06 0.85 -10.51
C GLY A 99 -11.33 1.45 -9.14
N GLU A 100 -11.83 0.67 -8.16
CA GLU A 100 -12.02 1.18 -6.80
C GLU A 100 -10.67 1.57 -6.18
N ILE A 101 -10.63 2.71 -5.50
CA ILE A 101 -9.49 3.19 -4.75
C ILE A 101 -9.86 3.22 -3.27
N ARG A 102 -9.00 2.64 -2.43
CA ARG A 102 -9.11 2.66 -0.97
C ARG A 102 -7.80 3.12 -0.37
N GLY A 103 -7.86 3.68 0.83
CA GLY A 103 -6.63 4.04 1.53
C GLY A 103 -6.86 4.55 2.94
N HIS A 104 -5.90 4.26 3.80
CA HIS A 104 -5.92 4.54 5.22
C HIS A 104 -4.52 4.91 5.71
N TYR A 105 -4.47 5.55 6.86
CA TYR A 105 -3.24 5.85 7.56
C TYR A 105 -3.01 4.78 8.63
N GLU A 106 -1.79 4.30 8.80
CA GLU A 106 -1.49 3.20 9.70
C GLU A 106 -0.04 3.23 10.18
N LEU A 107 0.24 2.40 11.17
CA LEU A 107 1.59 2.13 11.61
C LEU A 107 2.37 1.39 10.52
N THR A 108 3.66 1.69 10.40
CA THR A 108 4.58 0.96 9.54
C THR A 108 4.86 -0.42 10.11
N PRO A 109 5.07 -1.43 9.25
CA PRO A 109 5.57 -2.72 9.71
C PRO A 109 6.98 -2.63 10.28
N GLU A 110 7.78 -1.63 9.88
CA GLU A 110 9.14 -1.44 10.37
C GLU A 110 9.22 -1.11 11.86
N ALA A 111 8.31 -0.25 12.31
CA ALA A 111 8.24 0.17 13.70
C ALA A 111 7.37 -0.78 14.54
N HIS A 112 6.28 -1.28 13.96
CA HIS A 112 5.22 -2.01 14.68
C HIS A 112 4.66 -3.20 13.88
N PRO A 113 5.46 -4.25 13.60
CA PRO A 113 5.07 -5.33 12.68
C PRO A 113 3.80 -6.08 13.07
N LEU A 114 3.66 -6.43 14.36
CA LEU A 114 2.48 -7.15 14.84
C LEU A 114 1.22 -6.27 14.80
N ALA A 115 1.35 -5.01 15.22
CA ALA A 115 0.23 -4.07 15.22
C ALA A 115 -0.25 -3.77 13.80
N HIS A 116 0.69 -3.61 12.86
CA HIS A 116 0.41 -3.42 11.44
C HIS A 116 -0.37 -4.60 10.85
N LEU A 117 0.07 -5.84 11.10
CA LEU A 117 -0.64 -7.04 10.61
C LEU A 117 -2.04 -7.20 11.20
N GLU A 118 -2.26 -6.71 12.41
CA GLU A 118 -3.56 -6.72 13.09
C GLU A 118 -4.46 -5.51 12.72
N GLY A 119 -3.98 -4.59 11.87
CA GLY A 119 -4.71 -3.36 11.51
C GLY A 119 -4.87 -2.38 12.67
N LYS A 120 -4.03 -2.48 13.71
CA LYS A 120 -4.07 -1.57 14.87
C LYS A 120 -3.52 -0.20 14.48
N GLY A 121 -4.31 0.83 14.78
CA GLY A 121 -3.94 2.21 14.46
C GLY A 121 -4.33 2.66 13.05
N GLU A 122 -5.15 1.88 12.33
CA GLU A 122 -5.73 2.33 11.07
C GLU A 122 -6.67 3.53 11.30
N VAL A 123 -6.39 4.64 10.64
CA VAL A 123 -7.15 5.89 10.74
C VAL A 123 -7.62 6.33 9.36
N ASP A 124 -8.87 6.76 9.27
CA ASP A 124 -9.39 7.40 8.07
C ASP A 124 -8.77 8.80 7.92
N LYS A 125 -7.93 8.95 6.90
CA LYS A 125 -7.33 10.22 6.46
C LYS A 125 -7.82 10.63 5.07
N ARG A 126 -9.09 10.35 4.74
CA ARG A 126 -9.71 10.63 3.43
C ARG A 126 -9.35 12.00 2.88
N GLY A 127 -9.38 13.05 3.70
CA GLY A 127 -9.05 14.41 3.26
C GLY A 127 -7.65 14.55 2.67
N ASP A 128 -6.65 13.85 3.20
CA ASP A 128 -5.29 13.88 2.68
C ASP A 128 -5.15 13.02 1.43
N PHE A 129 -5.80 11.85 1.41
CA PHE A 129 -5.86 11.01 0.20
C PHE A 129 -6.51 11.73 -0.99
N LEU A 130 -7.59 12.49 -0.76
CA LEU A 130 -8.22 13.27 -1.83
C LEU A 130 -7.29 14.37 -2.36
N LYS A 131 -6.45 14.98 -1.51
CA LYS A 131 -5.40 15.90 -1.97
C LYS A 131 -4.33 15.19 -2.80
N PHE A 132 -3.91 14.00 -2.38
CA PHE A 132 -2.91 13.21 -3.10
C PHE A 132 -3.43 12.79 -4.47
N LEU A 133 -4.67 12.33 -4.54
CA LEU A 133 -5.30 11.80 -5.75
C LEU A 133 -5.76 12.89 -6.71
N GLY A 134 -6.29 14.02 -6.23
CA GLY A 134 -6.76 15.10 -7.09
C GLY A 134 -7.83 14.63 -8.07
N ASP A 135 -7.64 14.93 -9.36
CA ASP A 135 -8.55 14.58 -10.45
C ASP A 135 -8.53 13.10 -10.83
N PHE A 136 -7.64 12.29 -10.25
CA PHE A 136 -7.60 10.85 -10.52
C PHE A 136 -8.74 10.08 -9.84
N VAL A 137 -9.39 10.65 -8.83
CA VAL A 137 -10.46 9.98 -8.10
C VAL A 137 -11.80 10.67 -8.33
N VAL A 138 -12.80 9.87 -8.67
CA VAL A 138 -14.19 10.32 -8.84
C VAL A 138 -15.11 9.57 -7.88
N PRO A 139 -16.21 10.20 -7.41
CA PRO A 139 -17.15 9.56 -6.48
C PRO A 139 -18.09 8.57 -7.16
N LYS A 140 -18.13 8.53 -8.49
CA LYS A 140 -19.01 7.63 -9.25
C LYS A 140 -18.21 6.44 -9.75
N ARG A 141 -18.74 5.23 -9.53
CA ARG A 141 -18.16 4.02 -10.07
C ARG A 141 -18.03 4.09 -11.59
N ASN A 142 -16.81 3.85 -12.06
CA ASN A 142 -16.53 3.60 -13.46
C ASN A 142 -15.98 2.16 -13.61
N PRO A 143 -16.74 1.22 -14.19
CA PRO A 143 -16.31 -0.17 -14.31
C PRO A 143 -15.05 -0.29 -15.17
N MET A 144 -13.93 -0.66 -14.55
CA MET A 144 -12.67 -0.92 -15.24
C MET A 144 -12.30 -2.41 -15.19
N ARG A 145 -11.32 -2.79 -16.01
CA ARG A 145 -10.63 -4.09 -15.97
C ARG A 145 -9.14 -3.86 -15.91
N LEU A 146 -8.69 -3.26 -14.81
CA LEU A 146 -7.28 -2.99 -14.59
C LEU A 146 -6.51 -4.31 -14.44
N LYS A 147 -5.31 -4.34 -15.01
CA LYS A 147 -4.37 -5.45 -14.81
C LYS A 147 -3.48 -5.15 -13.61
N PRO A 148 -3.06 -6.17 -12.83
CA PRO A 148 -2.05 -5.99 -11.80
C PRO A 148 -0.79 -5.32 -12.37
N ASP A 149 -0.17 -4.44 -11.58
CA ASP A 149 1.13 -3.88 -11.92
C ASP A 149 2.15 -5.03 -12.08
N PRO A 150 2.83 -5.16 -13.24
CA PRO A 150 3.84 -6.21 -13.43
C PRO A 150 5.00 -6.10 -12.44
N ASN A 151 5.22 -4.92 -11.87
CA ASN A 151 6.26 -4.66 -10.88
C ASN A 151 5.70 -4.58 -9.45
N ALA A 152 4.45 -5.01 -9.21
CA ALA A 152 3.81 -4.97 -7.89
C ALA A 152 4.60 -5.68 -6.77
N TYR A 153 5.58 -6.51 -7.13
CA TYR A 153 6.39 -7.33 -6.23
C TYR A 153 7.90 -7.12 -6.42
N ASN A 154 8.33 -6.04 -7.08
CA ASN A 154 9.75 -5.74 -7.26
C ASN A 154 10.32 -5.07 -5.99
N PRO A 155 11.08 -5.76 -5.12
CA PRO A 155 11.59 -5.19 -3.86
C PRO A 155 12.37 -3.88 -4.03
N ASP A 156 13.03 -3.68 -5.18
CA ASP A 156 13.82 -2.47 -5.46
C ASP A 156 12.97 -1.21 -5.70
N SER A 157 11.64 -1.36 -5.75
CA SER A 157 10.69 -0.25 -5.93
C SER A 157 9.93 0.10 -4.63
N GLU A 158 10.35 -0.47 -3.50
CA GLU A 158 9.82 -0.11 -2.19
C GLU A 158 10.19 1.32 -1.80
N VAL A 159 9.25 2.04 -1.19
CA VAL A 159 9.57 3.31 -0.54
C VAL A 159 10.08 3.06 0.87
N THR A 160 11.26 3.59 1.17
CA THR A 160 11.84 3.66 2.52
C THR A 160 12.19 5.12 2.86
N ILE A 161 12.47 5.45 4.13
CA ILE A 161 12.74 6.85 4.54
C ILE A 161 13.93 7.50 3.83
N ASN A 162 14.87 6.71 3.31
CA ASN A 162 16.04 7.25 2.60
C ASN A 162 15.97 7.04 1.08
N SER A 163 14.79 6.72 0.54
CA SER A 163 14.52 6.55 -0.90
C SER A 163 14.40 7.88 -1.63
#